data_AF-A0A252A7E3-F1
#
_entry.id   AF-A0A252A7E3-F1
#
_cell.length_a   1.000
_cell.length_b   1.000
_cell.length_c   1.000
_cell.angle_alpha   90.00
_cell.angle_beta   90.00
_cell.angle_gamma   90.00
#
_symmetry.space_group_name_H-M   'P 1'
#
loop_
_entity.id
_entity.type
_entity.pdbx_description
1 polymer ?
#
loop_
_entity_poly.entity_id
_entity_poly.type
_entity_poly.pdbx_seq_one_letter_code
_entity_poly.pdbx_strand_id
1 'polypeptide(L)' 'MGHNYAKPLTSGQKIERLLSRIPPSWVIKLERQTGTAAWRALAHAPDTDGAWSDEHMDPADALEDTWRRNRTVIV' A
#
# COMPACT_ATOMS: atom_id res chain seq x y z
N MET A 1 13.71 -28.07 -16.22
CA MET A 1 13.01 -26.79 -16.02
C MET A 1 12.35 -26.85 -14.65
N GLY A 2 12.91 -26.16 -13.65
CA GLY A 2 12.39 -26.19 -12.28
C GLY A 2 11.15 -25.31 -12.17
N HIS A 3 10.00 -25.89 -11.83
CA HIS A 3 8.81 -25.13 -11.51
C HIS A 3 9.06 -24.33 -10.24
N ASN A 4 8.92 -23.01 -10.33
CA ASN A 4 9.09 -22.11 -9.18
C ASN A 4 7.84 -22.22 -8.29
N TYR A 5 7.87 -23.05 -7.26
CA TYR A 5 6.77 -23.24 -6.29
C TYR A 5 6.74 -22.14 -5.21
N ALA A 6 7.11 -20.91 -5.56
CA ALA A 6 7.01 -19.80 -4.63
C ALA A 6 5.52 -19.59 -4.28
N LYS A 7 5.14 -19.86 -3.02
CA LYS A 7 3.80 -19.53 -2.53
C LYS A 7 3.59 -18.02 -2.72
N PRO A 8 2.41 -17.58 -3.19
CA PRO A 8 2.07 -16.17 -3.20
C PRO A 8 2.28 -15.58 -1.80
N LEU A 9 2.83 -14.36 -1.76
CA LEU A 9 3.01 -13.66 -0.49
C LEU A 9 1.67 -13.42 0.16
N THR A 10 1.61 -13.60 1.47
CA THR A 10 0.46 -13.16 2.26
C THR A 10 0.39 -11.63 2.26
N SER A 11 -0.79 -11.06 2.51
CA SER A 11 -0.96 -9.62 2.64
C SER A 11 -0.02 -9.01 3.69
N GLY A 12 0.23 -9.71 4.80
CA GLY A 12 1.21 -9.28 5.81
C GLY A 12 2.64 -9.19 5.26
N GLN A 13 3.10 -10.21 4.54
CA GLN A 13 4.43 -10.20 3.92
C GLN A 13 4.56 -9.10 2.85
N LYS A 14 3.49 -8.81 2.10
CA LYS A 14 3.47 -7.69 1.16
C LYS A 14 3.58 -6.35 1.89
N ILE A 15 2.81 -6.15 2.98
CA ILE A 15 2.86 -4.92 3.80
C ILE A 15 4.26 -4.70 4.37
N GLU A 16 4.89 -5.71 4.97
CA GLU A 16 6.26 -5.59 5.50
C GLU A 16 7.26 -5.14 4.41
N ARG A 17 7.13 -5.70 3.21
CA ARG A 17 7.94 -5.30 2.06
C ARG A 17 7.65 -3.88 1.59
N LEU A 18 6.42 -3.40 1.69
CA LEU A 18 6.07 -2.01 1.38
C LEU A 18 6.63 -1.06 2.42
N LEU A 19 6.43 -1.34 3.71
CA LEU A 19 6.93 -0.52 4.82
C LEU A 19 8.46 -0.39 4.83
N SER A 20 9.19 -1.43 4.41
CA SER A 20 10.65 -1.34 4.25
C SER A 20 11.11 -0.47 3.08
N ARG A 21 10.22 -0.13 2.14
CA ARG A 21 10.51 0.71 0.96
C ARG A 21 9.96 2.11 1.06
N ILE A 22 8.83 2.30 1.75
CA ILE A 22 8.25 3.62 2.00
C ILE A 22 9.17 4.35 3.00
N PRO A 23 9.56 5.60 2.74
CA PRO A 23 10.39 6.34 3.68
C PRO A 23 9.70 6.43 5.07
N PRO A 24 10.44 6.26 6.17
CA PRO A 24 9.85 6.18 7.51
C PRO A 24 9.21 7.50 7.98
N SER A 25 9.50 8.62 7.31
CA SER A 25 8.90 9.92 7.58
C SER A 25 7.50 10.10 6.97
N TRP A 26 7.06 9.19 6.11
CA TRP A 26 5.77 9.31 5.44
C TRP A 26 4.61 8.99 6.38
N VAL A 27 3.50 9.70 6.17
CA VAL A 27 2.22 9.36 6.79
C VAL A 27 1.67 8.13 6.10
N ILE A 28 1.17 7.16 6.88
CA ILE A 28 0.47 5.97 6.38
C ILE A 28 -0.84 5.79 7.14
N LYS A 29 -1.95 5.63 6.42
CA LYS A 29 -3.27 5.24 6.94
C LYS A 29 -3.81 4.07 6.13
N LEU A 30 -4.36 3.07 6.81
CA LEU A 30 -5.10 1.96 6.19
C LEU A 30 -6.47 1.88 6.84
N GLU A 31 -7.51 1.92 6.03
CA GLU A 31 -8.89 1.97 6.50
C GLU A 31 -9.76 0.92 5.79
N ARG A 32 -10.39 0.05 6.58
CA ARG A 32 -11.42 -0.86 6.07
C ARG A 32 -12.72 -0.09 5.87
N GLN A 33 -13.26 -0.16 4.67
CA GLN A 33 -14.50 0.50 4.28
C GLN A 33 -15.70 -0.20 4.92
N THR A 34 -16.64 0.61 5.40
CA THR A 34 -17.84 0.12 6.08
C THR A 34 -18.76 -0.57 5.08
N GLY A 35 -19.24 -1.77 5.40
CA GLY A 35 -20.22 -2.50 4.59
C GLY A 35 -19.67 -3.25 3.38
N THR A 36 -18.42 -3.01 2.95
CA THR A 36 -17.87 -3.61 1.71
C THR A 36 -16.66 -4.51 1.91
N ALA A 37 -16.15 -4.63 3.14
CA ALA A 37 -14.93 -5.37 3.50
C ALA A 37 -13.65 -4.95 2.73
N ALA A 38 -13.76 -4.01 1.80
CA ALA A 38 -12.67 -3.42 1.06
C ALA A 38 -11.82 -2.51 1.95
N TRP A 39 -10.65 -2.16 1.45
CA TRP A 39 -9.65 -1.32 2.07
C TRP A 39 -9.34 -0.14 1.19
N ARG A 40 -9.08 1.00 1.82
CA ARG A 40 -8.40 2.13 1.21
C ARG A 40 -7.19 2.49 2.04
N ALA A 41 -6.18 3.07 1.40
CA ALA A 41 -4.99 3.52 2.08
C ALA A 41 -4.61 4.93 1.63
N LEU A 42 -3.86 5.60 2.48
CA LEU A 42 -3.21 6.87 2.19
C LEU A 42 -1.74 6.76 2.59
N ALA A 43 -0.82 7.01 1.65
CA ALA A 43 0.60 7.13 1.94
C ALA A 43 1.20 8.33 1.22
N HIS A 44 1.82 9.27 1.93
CA HIS A 44 2.45 10.46 1.35
C HIS A 44 3.58 11.03 2.22
N ALA A 45 4.41 11.85 1.59
CA ALA A 45 5.47 12.59 2.26
C ALA A 45 4.89 13.58 3.30
N PRO A 46 5.65 13.92 4.36
CA PRO A 46 5.24 15.01 5.25
C PRO A 46 4.97 16.29 4.45
N ASP A 47 4.06 17.11 4.94
CA ASP A 47 3.70 18.42 4.37
C ASP A 47 3.08 18.39 2.96
N THR A 48 2.67 17.21 2.48
CA THR A 48 1.88 17.07 1.26
C THR A 48 0.49 16.53 1.58
N ASP A 49 -0.53 16.93 0.80
CA ASP A 49 -1.83 16.28 0.85
C ASP A 49 -1.84 15.17 -0.21
N GLY A 50 -1.58 13.94 0.24
CA GLY A 50 -1.58 12.76 -0.61
C GLY A 50 -2.96 12.39 -1.15
N ALA A 51 -2.98 11.65 -2.26
CA ALA A 51 -4.19 11.02 -2.74
C ALA A 51 -4.41 9.64 -2.11
N TRP A 52 -5.64 9.39 -1.64
CA TRP A 52 -6.08 8.05 -1.24
C TRP A 52 -6.01 7.08 -2.43
N SER A 53 -5.80 5.81 -2.13
CA SER A 53 -5.98 4.71 -3.09
C SER A 53 -7.44 4.60 -3.53
N ASP A 54 -7.64 3.84 -4.62
CA ASP A 54 -8.94 3.24 -4.91
C ASP A 54 -9.27 2.14 -3.86
N GLU A 55 -10.46 1.54 -3.93
CA GLU A 55 -10.84 0.45 -3.03
C GLU A 55 -10.24 -0.89 -3.48
N HIS A 56 -9.63 -1.61 -2.54
CA HIS A 56 -9.02 -2.93 -2.79
C HIS A 56 -9.46 -3.96 -1.76
N MET A 57 -9.55 -5.23 -2.13
CA MET A 57 -9.87 -6.30 -1.18
C MET A 57 -8.69 -6.66 -0.26
N ASP A 58 -7.45 -6.41 -0.70
CA ASP A 58 -6.23 -6.63 0.06
C ASP A 58 -5.68 -5.28 0.56
N PRO A 59 -5.44 -5.11 1.88
CA PRO A 59 -4.86 -3.88 2.42
C PRO A 59 -3.47 -3.57 1.86
N ALA A 60 -2.69 -4.59 1.48
CA ALA A 60 -1.37 -4.40 0.89
C ALA A 60 -1.46 -3.78 -0.50
N ASP A 61 -2.46 -4.20 -1.29
CA ASP A 61 -2.68 -3.70 -2.64
C ASP A 61 -3.16 -2.24 -2.58
N ALA A 62 -4.02 -1.89 -1.61
CA ALA A 62 -4.40 -0.50 -1.34
C ALA A 62 -3.18 0.38 -0.97
N LEU A 63 -2.31 -0.11 -0.09
CA LEU A 63 -1.10 0.61 0.32
C LEU A 63 -0.12 0.80 -0.85
N GLU A 64 0.04 -0.22 -1.69
CA GLU A 64 0.91 -0.13 -2.88
C GLU A 64 0.38 0.90 -3.89
N ASP A 65 -0.93 0.94 -4.11
CA ASP A 65 -1.58 1.90 -5.02
C ASP A 65 -1.33 3.35 -4.60
N THR A 66 -1.69 3.72 -3.36
CA THR A 66 -1.45 5.09 -2.86
C THR A 66 0.04 5.46 -2.84
N TRP A 67 0.92 4.53 -2.47
CA TRP A 67 2.36 4.79 -2.50
C TRP A 67 2.86 5.05 -3.92
N ARG A 68 2.45 4.23 -4.90
CA ARG A 68 2.82 4.43 -6.31
C ARG A 68 2.31 5.76 -6.86
N ARG A 69 1.11 6.18 -6.44
CA ARG A 69 0.48 7.44 -6.87
C ARG A 69 1.17 8.67 -6.29
N ASN A 70 1.55 8.65 -5.01
CA ASN A 70 2.12 9.82 -4.33
C ASN A 70 3.65 9.88 -4.41
N ARG A 71 4.36 8.77 -4.66
CA ARG A 71 5.83 8.76 -4.77
C ARG A 71 6.36 9.45 -6.03
N THR A 72 5.54 9.57 -7.06
CA THR A 72 5.88 10.31 -8.29
C THR A 72 5.71 11.81 -8.15
N VAL A 73 5.11 12.28 -7.05
CA VAL A 73 4.91 13.71 -6.74
C VAL A 73 6.14 14.32 -6.06
N ILE A 74 7.12 13.48 -5.68
CA ILE A 74 8.43 13.96 -5.22
C ILE A 74 9.30 14.25 -6.46
N VAL A 75 9.24 15.49 -6.93
CA VAL A 75 10.24 16.08 -7.86
C VAL A 75 10.90 17.26 -7.17
#